data_AF-A0A938M5L3-F1
#
_entry.id   AF-A0A938M5L3-F1
#
_cell.length_a   1.000
_cell.length_b   1.000
_cell.length_c   1.000
_cell.angle_alpha   90.00
_cell.angle_beta   90.00
_cell.angle_gamma   90.00
#
_symmetry.space_group_name_H-M   'P 1'
#
loop_
_entity.id
_entity.type
_entity.pdbx_description
1 polymer ?
#
loop_
_entity_poly.entity_id
_entity_poly.type
_entity_poly.pdbx_seq_one_letter_code
_entity_poly.pdbx_strand_id
1 'polypeptide(L)'
;RPEWLIRFAPNQIGRWEYKVSVRNKIGEDISETLYFDCRQNESSRSVVKRGFVRRARSDSLYFEFDNGDFYYPIGQNVCWAARYDDFLAKMSSHGENWVRVWMCPWHLPLEEKDDAGNYDLAVAKKLDDLLSLAEKHGIYVQLVFEYHGMAASSGSWAENPYNQTNGGPCLAPGDFFEDAKARELFKRRLRYIAARWGYSTQVFAWELWNEVDLTEYREWDHVVAWHREMAGYLKAVDAQKHLVTTSCYKDEPGDALYALPQIDLAQAHRYTPQVTDFIVSVTQRVRKFNKPFFVAEFGRGWTPEVDQKDPTGAHLHAGLWSSFMTPAAGSAMLWWWDTFVEHNNLYPQWKALAAFAEGEDRRGQGFTLVTNQLNLPGKRKLTVQGLLSNSRGYFWFYDKAQTVEPRASQTAVPAGTTFALTGMFDGDYDVEFWDTYEGKVVKQAVVKATSGTLKVTMPEFVEDTACKIKFKGVAVPTFVPNAN
;
A
#
# COMPACT_ATOMS: atom_id res chain seq x y z
N ARG A 1 -26.49 16.57 18.78
CA ARG A 1 -26.56 15.68 19.98
C ARG A 1 -25.97 14.33 19.56
N PRO A 2 -25.36 13.54 20.46
CA PRO A 2 -24.93 12.20 20.12
C PRO A 2 -26.16 11.32 19.80
N GLU A 3 -26.07 10.52 18.74
CA GLU A 3 -27.13 9.66 18.23
C GLU A 3 -26.59 8.25 17.94
N TRP A 4 -27.43 7.24 18.13
CA TRP A 4 -27.12 5.87 17.71
C TRP A 4 -27.35 5.74 16.22
N LEU A 5 -26.33 5.25 15.49
CA LEU A 5 -26.39 5.05 14.05
C LEU A 5 -26.11 3.59 13.71
N ILE A 6 -26.82 3.08 12.71
CA ILE A 6 -26.52 1.80 12.04
C ILE A 6 -26.11 2.15 10.61
N ARG A 7 -24.90 1.75 10.22
CA ARG A 7 -24.36 1.98 8.88
C ARG A 7 -24.21 0.64 8.17
N PHE A 8 -24.69 0.56 6.93
CA PHE A 8 -24.68 -0.68 6.15
C PHE A 8 -24.39 -0.36 4.67
N ALA A 9 -23.54 -1.18 4.06
CA ALA A 9 -23.22 -1.12 2.64
C ALA A 9 -23.77 -2.38 1.95
N PRO A 10 -24.88 -2.28 1.21
CA PRO A 10 -25.43 -3.42 0.47
C PRO A 10 -24.48 -3.82 -0.65
N ASN A 11 -24.32 -5.13 -0.85
CA ASN A 11 -23.46 -5.70 -1.89
C ASN A 11 -24.24 -6.28 -3.08
N GLN A 12 -25.57 -6.12 -3.09
CA GLN A 12 -26.46 -6.62 -4.15
C GLN A 12 -27.57 -5.60 -4.43
N ILE A 13 -27.87 -5.42 -5.72
CA ILE A 13 -29.03 -4.66 -6.18
C ILE A 13 -30.30 -5.43 -5.79
N GLY A 14 -31.29 -4.72 -5.30
CA GLY A 14 -32.57 -5.29 -4.91
C GLY A 14 -33.13 -4.67 -3.64
N ARG A 15 -34.27 -5.19 -3.21
CA ARG A 15 -34.90 -4.79 -1.96
C ARG A 15 -34.24 -5.54 -0.80
N TRP A 16 -33.74 -4.79 0.17
CA TRP A 16 -33.21 -5.30 1.41
C TRP A 16 -34.24 -5.10 2.52
N GLU A 17 -34.40 -6.11 3.38
CA GLU A 17 -35.25 -6.07 4.55
C GLU A 17 -34.38 -6.16 5.81
N TYR A 18 -34.74 -5.40 6.85
CA TYR A 18 -33.99 -5.39 8.10
C TYR A 18 -34.91 -5.14 9.31
N LYS A 19 -34.42 -5.53 10.49
CA LYS A 19 -34.98 -5.18 11.79
C LYS A 19 -33.88 -4.60 12.65
N VAL A 20 -34.22 -3.65 13.52
CA VAL A 20 -33.30 -3.06 14.49
C VAL A 20 -33.65 -3.61 15.87
N SER A 21 -32.69 -4.27 16.52
CA SER A 21 -32.79 -4.64 17.94
C SER A 21 -31.95 -3.69 18.78
N VAL A 22 -32.52 -3.19 19.88
CA VAL A 22 -31.82 -2.41 20.89
C VAL A 22 -32.00 -3.10 22.23
N ARG A 23 -30.88 -3.47 22.87
CA ARG A 23 -30.86 -4.05 24.21
C ARG A 23 -30.18 -3.10 25.19
N ASN A 24 -30.84 -2.83 26.31
CA ASN A 24 -30.31 -2.08 27.44
C ASN A 24 -30.61 -2.80 28.77
N LYS A 25 -30.38 -2.13 29.91
CA LYS A 25 -30.61 -2.73 31.24
C LYS A 25 -32.09 -3.01 31.56
N ILE A 26 -33.03 -2.38 30.85
CA ILE A 26 -34.47 -2.49 31.06
C ILE A 26 -35.04 -3.66 30.23
N GLY A 27 -34.43 -3.98 29.09
CA GLY A 27 -34.86 -5.09 28.23
C GLY A 27 -34.32 -4.99 26.82
N GLU A 28 -34.94 -5.74 25.91
CA GLU A 28 -34.70 -5.69 24.47
C GLU A 28 -35.99 -5.30 23.76
N ASP A 29 -35.87 -4.40 22.80
CA ASP A 29 -36.96 -4.04 21.88
C ASP A 29 -36.49 -4.25 20.44
N ILE A 30 -37.43 -4.63 19.57
CA ILE A 30 -37.16 -4.97 18.17
C ILE A 30 -38.16 -4.23 17.30
N SER A 31 -37.66 -3.49 16.32
CA SER A 31 -38.51 -2.80 15.35
C SER A 31 -39.39 -3.77 14.55
N GLU A 32 -40.43 -3.22 13.92
CA GLU A 32 -41.06 -3.88 12.77
C GLU A 32 -40.04 -4.13 11.64
N THR A 33 -40.42 -4.96 10.65
CA THR A 33 -39.59 -5.15 9.45
C THR A 33 -39.59 -3.86 8.64
N LEU A 34 -38.40 -3.30 8.43
CA LEU A 34 -38.16 -2.15 7.58
C LEU A 34 -37.49 -2.62 6.28
N TYR A 35 -37.49 -1.76 5.26
CA TYR A 35 -36.89 -2.07 3.97
C TYR A 35 -36.24 -0.85 3.32
N PHE A 36 -35.28 -1.09 2.45
CA PHE A 36 -34.75 -0.09 1.50
C PHE A 36 -34.39 -0.76 0.17
N ASP A 37 -34.38 0.03 -0.91
CA ASP A 37 -33.95 -0.46 -2.23
C ASP A 37 -32.48 -0.10 -2.48
N CYS A 38 -31.65 -1.10 -2.75
CA CYS A 38 -30.34 -0.89 -3.36
C CYS A 38 -30.51 -0.87 -4.89
N ARG A 39 -30.12 0.21 -5.54
CA ARG A 39 -30.23 0.39 -6.99
C ARG A 39 -28.86 0.63 -7.61
N GLN A 40 -28.74 0.31 -8.90
CA GLN A 40 -27.59 0.75 -9.66
C GLN A 40 -27.59 2.28 -9.75
N ASN A 41 -26.41 2.89 -9.72
CA ASN A 41 -26.29 4.33 -9.86
C ASN A 41 -26.64 4.76 -11.30
N GLU A 42 -27.86 5.25 -11.52
CA GLU A 42 -28.35 5.62 -12.87
C GLU A 42 -27.77 6.95 -13.39
N SER A 43 -27.30 7.84 -12.50
CA SER A 43 -26.71 9.14 -12.89
C SER A 43 -25.30 9.01 -13.48
N SER A 44 -24.72 7.82 -13.45
CA SER A 44 -23.47 7.48 -14.15
C SER A 44 -23.65 6.15 -14.87
N ARG A 45 -24.44 6.12 -15.96
CA ARG A 45 -24.60 4.92 -16.82
C ARG A 45 -23.27 4.31 -17.29
N SER A 46 -22.16 5.03 -17.15
CA SER A 46 -20.78 4.59 -17.46
C SER A 46 -19.94 4.16 -16.25
N VAL A 47 -20.34 4.42 -14.99
CA VAL A 47 -19.52 4.11 -13.80
C VAL A 47 -20.27 3.14 -12.90
N VAL A 48 -19.98 1.84 -13.09
CA VAL A 48 -20.30 0.81 -12.09
C VAL A 48 -19.46 1.10 -10.84
N LYS A 49 -20.09 1.19 -9.66
CA LYS A 49 -19.33 1.31 -8.40
C LYS A 49 -18.42 0.09 -8.27
N ARG A 50 -17.12 0.33 -8.06
CA ARG A 50 -16.12 -0.74 -7.98
C ARG A 50 -16.33 -1.66 -6.78
N GLY A 51 -16.82 -1.11 -5.66
CA GLY A 51 -17.02 -1.84 -4.40
C GLY A 51 -15.80 -1.80 -3.50
N PHE A 52 -15.66 -2.78 -2.61
CA PHE A 52 -14.54 -2.88 -1.68
C PHE A 52 -13.28 -3.42 -2.38
N VAL A 53 -12.12 -3.01 -1.90
CA VAL A 53 -10.84 -3.60 -2.33
C VAL A 53 -10.61 -4.93 -1.60
N ARG A 54 -10.21 -5.96 -2.36
CA ARG A 54 -9.98 -7.34 -1.93
C ARG A 54 -8.63 -7.81 -2.40
N ARG A 55 -8.10 -8.88 -1.77
CA ARG A 55 -7.09 -9.71 -2.41
C ARG A 55 -7.68 -10.31 -3.68
N ALA A 56 -6.94 -10.24 -4.77
CA ALA A 56 -7.42 -10.75 -6.05
C ALA A 56 -7.58 -12.27 -6.02
N ARG A 57 -8.71 -12.77 -6.54
CA ARG A 57 -9.02 -14.20 -6.58
C ARG A 57 -8.19 -14.95 -7.61
N SER A 58 -7.87 -14.30 -8.72
CA SER A 58 -7.08 -14.89 -9.82
C SER A 58 -5.58 -14.87 -9.57
N ASP A 59 -5.10 -13.98 -8.69
CA ASP A 59 -3.69 -13.83 -8.36
C ASP A 59 -3.53 -13.20 -6.97
N SER A 60 -3.24 -14.05 -5.98
CA SER A 60 -3.22 -13.68 -4.57
C SER A 60 -2.15 -12.67 -4.17
N LEU A 61 -1.24 -12.30 -5.09
CA LEU A 61 -0.21 -11.29 -4.87
C LEU A 61 -0.71 -9.85 -5.13
N TYR A 62 -1.91 -9.68 -5.66
CA TYR A 62 -2.46 -8.39 -6.03
C TYR A 62 -3.85 -8.12 -5.44
N PHE A 63 -4.42 -6.96 -5.79
CA PHE A 63 -5.75 -6.55 -5.36
C PHE A 63 -6.72 -6.40 -6.52
N GLU A 64 -7.99 -6.57 -6.21
CA GLU A 64 -9.10 -6.29 -7.10
C GLU A 64 -10.26 -5.67 -6.32
N PHE A 65 -11.12 -4.96 -7.02
CA PHE A 65 -12.40 -4.52 -6.48
C PHE A 65 -13.44 -5.64 -6.53
N ASP A 66 -14.54 -5.53 -5.78
CA ASP A 66 -15.62 -6.53 -5.81
C ASP A 66 -16.21 -6.75 -7.22
N ASN A 67 -16.14 -5.75 -8.10
CA ASN A 67 -16.56 -5.87 -9.50
C ASN A 67 -15.54 -6.59 -10.41
N GLY A 68 -14.36 -6.96 -9.88
CA GLY A 68 -13.28 -7.67 -10.59
C GLY A 68 -12.19 -6.77 -11.18
N ASP A 69 -12.36 -5.44 -11.13
CA ASP A 69 -11.37 -4.49 -11.65
C ASP A 69 -10.05 -4.63 -10.89
N PHE A 70 -8.93 -4.66 -11.62
CA PHE A 70 -7.60 -4.65 -11.03
C PHE A 70 -7.36 -3.37 -10.25
N TYR A 71 -6.71 -3.48 -9.09
CA TYR A 71 -6.30 -2.35 -8.29
C TYR A 71 -4.82 -2.43 -7.94
N TYR A 72 -4.06 -1.43 -8.40
CA TYR A 72 -2.68 -1.21 -8.01
C TYR A 72 -2.60 0.09 -7.18
N PRO A 73 -2.36 0.00 -5.87
CA PRO A 73 -2.22 1.17 -5.01
C PRO A 73 -0.99 1.99 -5.42
N ILE A 74 -1.21 3.26 -5.73
CA ILE A 74 -0.17 4.26 -5.94
C ILE A 74 -0.44 5.36 -4.91
N GLY A 75 0.50 5.62 -4.02
CA GLY A 75 0.22 6.49 -2.89
C GLY A 75 1.42 6.84 -2.04
N GLN A 76 1.14 7.56 -0.96
CA GLN A 76 2.11 8.00 0.03
C GLN A 76 1.54 8.02 1.46
N ASN A 77 2.44 8.10 2.44
CA ASN A 77 2.06 8.39 3.81
C ASN A 77 1.51 9.83 3.90
N VAL A 78 0.41 10.02 4.63
CA VAL A 78 -0.05 11.31 5.14
C VAL A 78 -0.57 11.05 6.55
N CYS A 79 0.36 10.64 7.44
CA CYS A 79 0.02 10.08 8.74
C CYS A 79 -0.78 11.07 9.60
N TRP A 80 -0.52 12.36 9.42
CA TRP A 80 -1.27 13.47 10.00
C TRP A 80 -1.31 14.67 9.06
N ALA A 81 -2.41 15.42 9.08
CA ALA A 81 -2.51 16.71 8.40
C ALA A 81 -3.58 17.60 9.06
N ALA A 82 -3.34 18.91 9.12
CA ALA A 82 -4.36 19.86 9.54
C ALA A 82 -5.51 19.97 8.52
N ARG A 83 -5.19 19.82 7.22
CA ARG A 83 -6.13 19.92 6.10
C ARG A 83 -5.89 18.78 5.11
N TYR A 84 -6.57 17.64 5.31
CA TYR A 84 -6.45 16.50 4.41
C TYR A 84 -6.89 16.80 2.96
N ASP A 85 -7.88 17.67 2.75
CA ASP A 85 -8.37 18.00 1.39
C ASP A 85 -7.25 18.53 0.49
N ASP A 86 -6.26 19.25 1.04
CA ASP A 86 -5.14 19.79 0.26
C ASP A 86 -4.21 18.69 -0.23
N PHE A 87 -3.83 17.76 0.65
CA PHE A 87 -3.01 16.61 0.29
C PHE A 87 -3.75 15.69 -0.68
N LEU A 88 -4.99 15.33 -0.36
CA LEU A 88 -5.80 14.40 -1.17
C LEU A 88 -6.09 14.96 -2.57
N ALA A 89 -6.31 16.27 -2.71
CA ALA A 89 -6.47 16.91 -4.02
C ALA A 89 -5.19 16.86 -4.86
N LYS A 90 -4.01 17.10 -4.25
CA LYS A 90 -2.72 16.98 -4.95
C LYS A 90 -2.45 15.54 -5.36
N MET A 91 -2.62 14.60 -4.44
CA MET A 91 -2.44 13.17 -4.68
C MET A 91 -3.31 12.70 -5.86
N SER A 92 -4.62 12.96 -5.78
CA SER A 92 -5.58 12.59 -6.82
C SER A 92 -5.24 13.19 -8.20
N SER A 93 -4.86 14.47 -8.24
CA SER A 93 -4.48 15.13 -9.49
C SER A 93 -3.15 14.66 -10.09
N HIS A 94 -2.36 13.88 -9.34
CA HIS A 94 -1.12 13.24 -9.79
C HIS A 94 -1.26 11.71 -9.91
N GLY A 95 -2.48 11.18 -9.95
CA GLY A 95 -2.74 9.77 -10.21
C GLY A 95 -2.52 8.84 -9.02
N GLU A 96 -2.29 9.39 -7.82
CA GLU A 96 -2.30 8.63 -6.59
C GLU A 96 -3.75 8.28 -6.21
N ASN A 97 -3.92 7.10 -5.62
CA ASN A 97 -5.20 6.52 -5.27
C ASN A 97 -5.21 5.87 -3.88
N TRP A 98 -4.13 6.00 -3.10
CA TRP A 98 -3.98 5.36 -1.79
C TRP A 98 -3.25 6.28 -0.81
N VAL A 99 -3.70 6.33 0.45
CA VAL A 99 -3.08 7.09 1.52
C VAL A 99 -2.99 6.26 2.80
N ARG A 100 -1.88 6.39 3.53
CA ARG A 100 -1.70 5.79 4.85
C ARG A 100 -1.81 6.86 5.95
N VAL A 101 -2.72 6.66 6.90
CA VAL A 101 -3.10 7.64 7.94
C VAL A 101 -3.00 7.01 9.32
N TRP A 102 -2.47 7.75 10.30
CA TRP A 102 -2.30 7.27 11.67
C TRP A 102 -3.40 7.78 12.60
N MET A 103 -3.77 6.92 13.54
CA MET A 103 -4.35 7.34 14.81
C MET A 103 -3.20 7.40 15.83
N CYS A 104 -2.88 8.59 16.33
CA CYS A 104 -1.81 8.82 17.29
C CYS A 104 -2.16 9.97 18.25
N PRO A 105 -1.42 10.15 19.37
CA PRO A 105 -1.78 11.14 20.39
C PRO A 105 -1.93 12.57 19.88
N TRP A 106 -1.11 12.99 18.91
CA TRP A 106 -1.19 14.32 18.30
C TRP A 106 -2.15 14.40 17.11
N HIS A 107 -2.68 13.27 16.63
CA HIS A 107 -3.55 13.24 15.47
C HIS A 107 -4.56 12.09 15.50
N LEU A 108 -5.85 12.45 15.57
CA LEU A 108 -6.97 11.50 15.65
C LEU A 108 -6.90 10.53 16.85
N PRO A 109 -6.61 11.00 18.09
CA PRO A 109 -6.65 10.13 19.28
C PRO A 109 -8.10 9.76 19.60
N LEU A 110 -8.53 8.55 19.23
CA LEU A 110 -9.92 8.15 19.43
C LEU A 110 -10.27 7.94 20.90
N GLU A 111 -9.30 7.53 21.70
CA GLU A 111 -9.39 7.40 23.16
C GLU A 111 -8.54 8.52 23.76
N GLU A 112 -9.13 9.28 24.69
CA GLU A 112 -8.39 10.27 25.46
C GLU A 112 -7.44 9.59 26.44
N LYS A 113 -6.36 10.29 26.79
CA LYS A 113 -5.26 9.78 27.64
C LYS A 113 -5.76 9.09 28.91
N ASP A 114 -6.78 9.64 29.58
CA ASP A 114 -7.27 9.19 30.88
C ASP A 114 -8.65 8.48 30.82
N ASP A 115 -9.10 8.09 29.61
CA ASP A 115 -10.46 7.57 29.40
C ASP A 115 -10.52 6.32 28.51
N ALA A 116 -9.67 5.33 28.80
CA ALA A 116 -9.59 4.08 28.05
C ALA A 116 -10.95 3.37 27.90
N GLY A 117 -11.29 2.99 26.67
CA GLY A 117 -12.55 2.33 26.34
C GLY A 117 -13.74 3.28 26.12
N ASN A 118 -13.54 4.60 26.19
CA ASN A 118 -14.49 5.62 25.77
C ASN A 118 -13.93 6.36 24.54
N TYR A 119 -14.82 6.76 23.63
CA TYR A 119 -14.41 7.26 22.31
C TYR A 119 -14.87 8.69 22.11
N ASP A 120 -13.94 9.59 21.78
CA ASP A 120 -14.26 10.98 21.46
C ASP A 120 -15.01 11.05 20.12
N LEU A 121 -16.28 11.50 20.19
CA LEU A 121 -17.13 11.66 19.02
C LEU A 121 -16.68 12.82 18.11
N ALA A 122 -15.96 13.81 18.63
CA ALA A 122 -15.39 14.88 17.82
C ALA A 122 -14.23 14.34 16.96
N VAL A 123 -13.31 13.56 17.54
CA VAL A 123 -12.31 12.82 16.76
C VAL A 123 -12.95 11.82 15.79
N ALA A 124 -13.97 11.07 16.23
CA ALA A 124 -14.66 10.14 15.35
C ALA A 124 -15.34 10.84 14.16
N LYS A 125 -15.82 12.07 14.33
CA LYS A 125 -16.32 12.90 13.22
C LYS A 125 -15.20 13.32 12.26
N LYS A 126 -14.01 13.65 12.74
CA LYS A 126 -12.86 13.98 11.86
C LYS A 126 -12.51 12.82 10.94
N LEU A 127 -12.60 11.57 11.42
CA LEU A 127 -12.44 10.37 10.59
C LEU A 127 -13.59 10.17 9.59
N ASP A 128 -14.84 10.47 9.98
CA ASP A 128 -15.96 10.50 9.02
C ASP A 128 -15.70 11.52 7.88
N ASP A 129 -15.21 12.71 8.23
CA ASP A 129 -14.88 13.77 7.28
C ASP A 129 -13.71 13.36 6.38
N LEU A 130 -12.66 12.73 6.92
CA LEU A 130 -11.53 12.17 6.16
C LEU A 130 -12.00 11.16 5.11
N LEU A 131 -12.84 10.20 5.47
CA LEU A 131 -13.35 9.20 4.52
C LEU A 131 -14.22 9.84 3.43
N SER A 132 -14.97 10.89 3.77
CA SER A 132 -15.76 11.65 2.80
C SER A 132 -14.86 12.41 1.80
N LEU A 133 -13.76 12.99 2.28
CA LEU A 133 -12.75 13.62 1.42
C LEU A 133 -12.03 12.59 0.55
N ALA A 134 -11.70 11.43 1.11
CA ALA A 134 -11.10 10.33 0.36
C ALA A 134 -12.02 9.84 -0.77
N GLU A 135 -13.33 9.71 -0.51
CA GLU A 135 -14.33 9.39 -1.54
C GLU A 135 -14.38 10.44 -2.65
N LYS A 136 -14.46 11.73 -2.27
CA LYS A 136 -14.46 12.87 -3.19
C LYS A 136 -13.26 12.83 -4.16
N HIS A 137 -12.09 12.42 -3.67
CA HIS A 137 -10.85 12.39 -4.44
C HIS A 137 -10.50 11.02 -5.04
N GLY A 138 -11.33 10.00 -4.82
CA GLY A 138 -11.06 8.65 -5.31
C GLY A 138 -9.85 7.96 -4.66
N ILE A 139 -9.49 8.38 -3.45
CA ILE A 139 -8.38 7.85 -2.67
C ILE A 139 -8.91 6.84 -1.65
N TYR A 140 -8.16 5.75 -1.44
CA TYR A 140 -8.46 4.74 -0.43
C TYR A 140 -7.52 4.87 0.77
N VAL A 141 -8.04 4.69 1.98
CA VAL A 141 -7.34 4.96 3.24
C VAL A 141 -6.91 3.65 3.88
N GLN A 142 -5.61 3.50 4.14
CA GLN A 142 -5.10 2.56 5.14
C GLN A 142 -5.03 3.26 6.49
N LEU A 143 -5.81 2.78 7.47
CA LEU A 143 -5.88 3.39 8.79
C LEU A 143 -5.05 2.58 9.79
N VAL A 144 -4.04 3.22 10.38
CA VAL A 144 -3.15 2.65 11.39
C VAL A 144 -3.71 2.94 12.78
N PHE A 145 -3.94 1.90 13.58
CA PHE A 145 -4.57 2.04 14.90
C PHE A 145 -3.59 2.43 16.01
N GLU A 146 -2.38 1.88 15.96
CA GLU A 146 -1.32 2.12 16.94
C GLU A 146 0.01 2.29 16.20
N TYR A 147 0.97 3.01 16.80
CA TYR A 147 2.35 3.04 16.33
C TYR A 147 3.30 2.68 17.47
N HIS A 148 4.50 2.20 17.16
CA HIS A 148 5.45 1.65 18.12
C HIS A 148 5.62 2.45 19.42
N GLY A 149 5.58 3.78 19.36
CA GLY A 149 5.72 4.64 20.54
C GLY A 149 4.60 4.46 21.57
N MET A 150 3.44 3.96 21.17
CA MET A 150 2.32 3.69 22.07
C MET A 150 2.62 2.54 23.04
N ALA A 151 3.57 1.65 22.75
CA ALA A 151 4.03 0.62 23.68
C ALA A 151 5.55 0.64 23.85
N ALA A 152 6.15 1.82 23.97
CA ALA A 152 7.57 1.97 24.29
C ALA A 152 7.78 3.07 25.35
N SER A 153 8.58 2.79 26.38
CA SER A 153 8.87 3.75 27.45
C SER A 153 9.64 4.97 26.95
N SER A 154 10.42 4.81 25.87
CA SER A 154 11.10 5.89 25.15
C SER A 154 10.19 6.67 24.18
N GLY A 155 8.96 6.21 23.99
CA GLY A 155 7.97 6.80 23.08
C GLY A 155 6.85 7.53 23.83
N SER A 156 5.62 7.31 23.37
CA SER A 156 4.40 7.92 23.92
C SER A 156 3.65 7.02 24.89
N TRP A 157 4.33 6.08 25.56
CA TRP A 157 3.73 5.27 26.62
C TRP A 157 3.07 6.13 27.72
N ALA A 158 3.65 7.28 28.04
CA ALA A 158 3.08 8.22 29.01
C ALA A 158 1.71 8.79 28.56
N GLU A 159 1.41 8.79 27.25
CA GLU A 159 0.14 9.25 26.67
C GLU A 159 -0.83 8.10 26.35
N ASN A 160 -0.39 6.84 26.48
CA ASN A 160 -1.25 5.69 26.14
C ASN A 160 -2.37 5.55 27.20
N PRO A 161 -3.65 5.48 26.79
CA PRO A 161 -4.77 5.26 27.72
C PRO A 161 -4.69 3.95 28.52
N TYR A 162 -3.91 2.99 28.05
CA TYR A 162 -3.76 1.67 28.65
C TYR A 162 -2.72 1.67 29.78
N ASN A 163 -1.90 2.72 29.87
CA ASN A 163 -0.95 2.91 30.95
C ASN A 163 -1.68 3.14 32.28
N GLN A 164 -1.29 2.39 33.32
CA GLN A 164 -1.89 2.48 34.65
C GLN A 164 -1.76 3.87 35.29
N THR A 165 -0.74 4.66 34.96
CA THR A 165 -0.63 6.04 35.45
C THR A 165 -1.76 6.94 34.94
N ASN A 166 -2.39 6.55 33.82
CA ASN A 166 -3.54 7.23 33.24
C ASN A 166 -4.87 6.53 33.57
N GLY A 167 -4.87 5.53 34.46
CA GLY A 167 -6.06 4.75 34.82
C GLY A 167 -6.29 3.49 33.99
N GLY A 168 -5.40 3.17 33.05
CA GLY A 168 -5.44 1.93 32.26
C GLY A 168 -4.98 0.67 33.03
N PRO A 169 -5.06 -0.52 32.41
CA PRO A 169 -4.75 -1.77 33.10
C PRO A 169 -3.27 -2.15 33.13
N CYS A 170 -2.42 -1.58 32.28
CA CYS A 170 -1.05 -2.03 32.06
C CYS A 170 -0.04 -1.30 32.96
N LEU A 171 0.78 -2.06 33.70
CA LEU A 171 1.85 -1.52 34.56
C LEU A 171 3.07 -1.10 33.72
N ALA A 172 3.36 -1.85 32.66
CA ALA A 172 4.47 -1.60 31.73
C ALA A 172 4.00 -1.75 30.28
N PRO A 173 4.74 -1.21 29.28
CA PRO A 173 4.28 -1.23 27.90
C PRO A 173 4.03 -2.65 27.35
N GLY A 174 4.89 -3.61 27.69
CA GLY A 174 4.76 -4.99 27.26
C GLY A 174 3.49 -5.69 27.74
N ASP A 175 2.86 -5.21 28.83
CA ASP A 175 1.59 -5.76 29.33
C ASP A 175 0.45 -5.56 28.34
N PHE A 176 0.56 -4.59 27.41
CA PHE A 176 -0.46 -4.32 26.39
C PHE A 176 -0.79 -5.58 25.56
N PHE A 177 0.20 -6.43 25.30
CA PHE A 177 0.05 -7.62 24.48
C PHE A 177 -0.53 -8.83 25.24
N GLU A 178 -0.56 -8.79 26.57
CA GLU A 178 -0.87 -9.96 27.41
C GLU A 178 -2.06 -9.74 28.35
N ASP A 179 -2.16 -8.54 28.93
CA ASP A 179 -3.16 -8.20 29.93
C ASP A 179 -4.57 -8.42 29.39
N ALA A 180 -5.38 -9.15 30.16
CA ALA A 180 -6.71 -9.55 29.71
C ALA A 180 -7.64 -8.35 29.55
N LYS A 181 -7.49 -7.33 30.41
CA LYS A 181 -8.32 -6.12 30.34
C LYS A 181 -7.90 -5.22 29.19
N ALA A 182 -6.60 -5.07 28.94
CA ALA A 182 -6.07 -4.38 27.76
C ALA A 182 -6.64 -5.01 26.47
N ARG A 183 -6.54 -6.33 26.32
CA ARG A 183 -7.09 -7.03 25.15
C ARG A 183 -8.60 -6.87 25.00
N GLU A 184 -9.35 -6.88 26.10
CA GLU A 184 -10.80 -6.62 26.08
C GLU A 184 -11.12 -5.19 25.62
N LEU A 185 -10.43 -4.18 26.16
CA LEU A 185 -10.60 -2.77 25.78
C LEU A 185 -10.26 -2.56 24.30
N PHE A 186 -9.17 -3.14 23.83
CA PHE A 186 -8.76 -3.02 22.43
C PHE A 186 -9.78 -3.68 21.49
N LYS A 187 -10.30 -4.87 21.85
CA LYS A 187 -11.42 -5.48 21.10
C LYS A 187 -12.66 -4.60 21.05
N ARG A 188 -13.02 -3.93 22.16
CA ARG A 188 -14.13 -2.97 22.15
C ARG A 188 -13.88 -1.83 21.16
N ARG A 189 -12.63 -1.32 21.10
CA ARG A 189 -12.23 -0.29 20.13
C ARG A 189 -12.32 -0.81 18.70
N LEU A 190 -11.77 -1.98 18.40
CA LEU A 190 -11.88 -2.62 17.09
C LEU A 190 -13.34 -2.79 16.63
N ARG A 191 -14.23 -3.21 17.54
CA ARG A 191 -15.66 -3.31 17.26
C ARG A 191 -16.28 -1.95 16.93
N TYR A 192 -15.92 -0.88 17.66
CA TYR A 192 -16.41 0.46 17.38
C TYR A 192 -15.91 0.98 16.03
N ILE A 193 -14.62 0.82 15.73
CA ILE A 193 -14.00 1.17 14.43
C ILE A 193 -14.76 0.47 13.29
N ALA A 194 -14.91 -0.85 13.38
CA ALA A 194 -15.62 -1.64 12.38
C ALA A 194 -17.09 -1.22 12.23
N ALA A 195 -17.80 -0.99 13.33
CA ALA A 195 -19.20 -0.55 13.30
C ALA A 195 -19.38 0.85 12.69
N ARG A 196 -18.44 1.77 12.93
CA ARG A 196 -18.55 3.15 12.46
C ARG A 196 -18.07 3.33 11.02
N TRP A 197 -16.97 2.69 10.64
CA TRP A 197 -16.30 2.95 9.36
C TRP A 197 -16.24 1.74 8.43
N GLY A 198 -16.53 0.53 8.92
CA GLY A 198 -16.52 -0.69 8.11
C GLY A 198 -17.61 -0.77 7.05
N TYR A 199 -18.46 0.24 6.87
CA TYR A 199 -19.36 0.33 5.71
C TYR A 199 -18.72 1.05 4.51
N SER A 200 -17.65 1.82 4.74
CA SER A 200 -17.07 2.69 3.72
C SER A 200 -16.18 1.90 2.78
N THR A 201 -16.48 1.96 1.47
CA THR A 201 -15.61 1.39 0.44
C THR A 201 -14.27 2.11 0.30
N GLN A 202 -14.10 3.26 0.97
CA GLN A 202 -12.85 4.04 0.95
C GLN A 202 -11.84 3.58 1.99
N VAL A 203 -12.19 2.63 2.86
CA VAL A 203 -11.19 1.94 3.67
C VAL A 203 -10.51 0.89 2.77
N PHE A 204 -9.21 1.05 2.57
CA PHE A 204 -8.38 0.04 1.91
C PHE A 204 -8.05 -1.10 2.88
N ALA A 205 -7.44 -0.75 4.02
CA ALA A 205 -6.96 -1.72 4.99
C ALA A 205 -6.93 -1.15 6.42
N TRP A 206 -7.09 -2.04 7.39
CA TRP A 206 -6.84 -1.82 8.81
C TRP A 206 -5.41 -2.25 9.15
N GLU A 207 -4.59 -1.35 9.66
CA GLU A 207 -3.26 -1.67 10.15
C GLU A 207 -3.25 -1.65 11.68
N LEU A 208 -3.01 -2.81 12.30
CA LEU A 208 -3.05 -2.95 13.76
C LEU A 208 -1.97 -2.10 14.43
N TRP A 209 -0.76 -2.15 13.88
CA TRP A 209 0.41 -1.45 14.40
C TRP A 209 1.34 -1.00 13.28
N ASN A 210 1.85 0.22 13.41
CA ASN A 210 3.07 0.68 12.78
C ASN A 210 4.32 0.19 13.53
N GLU A 211 5.21 -0.53 12.86
CA GLU A 211 6.52 -0.98 13.36
C GLU A 211 6.49 -1.67 14.73
N VAL A 212 5.61 -2.66 14.89
CA VAL A 212 5.36 -3.25 16.22
C VAL A 212 6.60 -3.91 16.85
N ASP A 213 7.60 -4.27 16.05
CA ASP A 213 8.88 -4.82 16.51
C ASP A 213 9.80 -3.81 17.21
N LEU A 214 9.43 -2.52 17.19
CA LEU A 214 10.08 -1.43 17.93
C LEU A 214 9.37 -1.10 19.26
N THR A 215 8.30 -1.84 19.60
CA THR A 215 7.67 -1.77 20.92
C THR A 215 8.48 -2.51 21.99
N GLU A 216 8.22 -2.23 23.25
CA GLU A 216 8.64 -3.06 24.37
C GLU A 216 7.63 -4.20 24.57
N TYR A 217 8.12 -5.42 24.61
CA TYR A 217 7.36 -6.64 24.86
C TYR A 217 8.20 -7.62 25.68
N ARG A 218 7.55 -8.58 26.35
CA ARG A 218 8.27 -9.61 27.12
C ARG A 218 8.87 -10.67 26.20
N GLU A 219 8.03 -11.23 25.35
CA GLU A 219 8.39 -12.27 24.39
C GLU A 219 7.70 -11.99 23.05
N TRP A 220 8.39 -12.23 21.93
CA TRP A 220 7.82 -11.97 20.60
C TRP A 220 6.57 -12.81 20.32
N ASP A 221 6.52 -14.03 20.84
CA ASP A 221 5.36 -14.92 20.71
C ASP A 221 4.08 -14.33 21.31
N HIS A 222 4.18 -13.46 22.32
CA HIS A 222 3.03 -12.74 22.86
C HIS A 222 2.50 -11.71 21.86
N VAL A 223 3.38 -11.00 21.16
CA VAL A 223 3.00 -10.08 20.09
C VAL A 223 2.32 -10.85 18.95
N VAL A 224 2.87 -11.99 18.53
CA VAL A 224 2.27 -12.85 17.49
C VAL A 224 0.89 -13.39 17.93
N ALA A 225 0.75 -13.83 19.18
CA ALA A 225 -0.52 -14.30 19.73
C ALA A 225 -1.57 -13.18 19.78
N TRP A 226 -1.17 -11.99 20.22
CA TRP A 226 -2.03 -10.81 20.24
C TRP A 226 -2.52 -10.44 18.83
N HIS A 227 -1.63 -10.45 17.83
CA HIS A 227 -2.02 -10.17 16.43
C HIS A 227 -3.00 -11.19 15.88
N ARG A 228 -2.79 -12.48 16.15
CA ARG A 228 -3.72 -13.55 15.78
C ARG A 228 -5.11 -13.31 16.38
N GLU A 229 -5.15 -12.93 17.65
CA GLU A 229 -6.39 -12.65 18.38
C GLU A 229 -7.11 -11.40 17.86
N MET A 230 -6.39 -10.28 17.71
CA MET A 230 -6.98 -8.99 17.31
C MET A 230 -7.37 -8.95 15.84
N ALA A 231 -6.54 -9.45 14.93
CA ALA A 231 -6.88 -9.56 13.51
C ALA A 231 -8.05 -10.54 13.32
N GLY A 232 -8.07 -11.66 14.06
CA GLY A 232 -9.18 -12.61 14.03
C GLY A 232 -10.49 -12.01 14.54
N TYR A 233 -10.44 -11.25 15.64
CA TYR A 233 -11.61 -10.56 16.16
C TYR A 233 -12.11 -9.47 15.20
N LEU A 234 -11.21 -8.65 14.65
CA LEU A 234 -11.55 -7.61 13.67
C LEU A 234 -12.23 -8.22 12.44
N LYS A 235 -11.66 -9.30 11.89
CA LYS A 235 -12.29 -10.06 10.80
C LYS A 235 -13.65 -10.63 11.18
N ALA A 236 -13.91 -10.94 12.45
CA ALA A 236 -15.23 -11.43 12.86
C ALA A 236 -16.27 -10.28 12.88
N VAL A 237 -15.91 -9.11 13.42
CA VAL A 237 -16.84 -7.99 13.65
C VAL A 237 -16.99 -7.03 12.47
N ASP A 238 -15.99 -6.92 11.60
CA ASP A 238 -16.10 -6.17 10.36
C ASP A 238 -16.99 -6.96 9.38
N ALA A 239 -18.22 -6.48 9.16
CA ALA A 239 -19.18 -7.11 8.27
C ALA A 239 -18.68 -7.18 6.82
N GLN A 240 -17.89 -6.18 6.40
CA GLN A 240 -17.38 -6.10 5.03
C GLN A 240 -16.04 -6.79 4.86
N LYS A 241 -15.37 -7.24 5.93
CA LYS A 241 -14.10 -7.99 5.88
C LYS A 241 -13.00 -7.22 5.13
N HIS A 242 -12.76 -5.96 5.50
CA HIS A 242 -11.64 -5.20 4.95
C HIS A 242 -10.31 -5.94 5.17
N LEU A 243 -9.31 -5.56 4.39
CA LEU A 243 -7.95 -6.08 4.53
C LEU A 243 -7.39 -5.72 5.91
N VAL A 244 -6.66 -6.64 6.53
CA VAL A 244 -5.99 -6.44 7.82
C VAL A 244 -4.49 -6.65 7.65
N THR A 245 -3.70 -5.73 8.20
CA THR A 245 -2.23 -5.76 8.16
C THR A 245 -1.61 -5.27 9.47
N THR A 246 -0.29 -5.34 9.52
CA THR A 246 0.61 -4.69 10.48
C THR A 246 1.95 -4.49 9.79
N SER A 247 2.82 -3.64 10.31
CA SER A 247 4.15 -3.40 9.75
C SER A 247 5.25 -3.66 10.79
N CYS A 248 6.43 -3.99 10.26
CA CYS A 248 7.67 -4.15 11.01
C CYS A 248 8.83 -3.45 10.31
N TYR A 249 9.78 -2.97 11.11
CA TYR A 249 11.09 -2.53 10.64
C TYR A 249 11.99 -3.75 10.37
N LYS A 250 12.06 -4.72 11.28
CA LYS A 250 12.89 -5.93 11.14
C LYS A 250 12.19 -7.02 10.30
N ASP A 251 12.98 -7.77 9.54
CA ASP A 251 12.46 -8.78 8.62
C ASP A 251 11.89 -10.02 9.33
N GLU A 252 12.65 -10.61 10.26
CA GLU A 252 12.27 -11.83 10.97
C GLU A 252 11.01 -11.67 11.85
N PRO A 253 10.86 -10.61 12.68
CA PRO A 253 9.61 -10.33 13.37
C PRO A 253 8.41 -10.28 12.41
N GLY A 254 8.56 -9.55 11.29
CA GLY A 254 7.53 -9.48 10.25
C GLY A 254 7.16 -10.85 9.67
N ASP A 255 8.11 -11.75 9.45
CA ASP A 255 7.84 -13.08 8.89
C ASP A 255 6.83 -13.87 9.75
N ALA A 256 6.96 -13.83 11.07
CA ALA A 256 6.05 -14.53 11.99
C ALA A 256 4.62 -13.98 11.92
N LEU A 257 4.47 -12.65 11.78
CA LEU A 257 3.17 -11.99 11.66
C LEU A 257 2.54 -12.23 10.29
N TYR A 258 3.32 -12.15 9.22
CA TYR A 258 2.85 -12.35 7.85
C TYR A 258 2.55 -13.82 7.54
N ALA A 259 2.98 -14.77 8.36
CA ALA A 259 2.53 -16.15 8.30
C ALA A 259 1.08 -16.34 8.81
N LEU A 260 0.56 -15.43 9.65
CA LEU A 260 -0.79 -15.58 10.22
C LEU A 260 -1.87 -15.47 9.13
N PRO A 261 -2.84 -16.39 9.04
CA PRO A 261 -3.89 -16.33 8.02
C PRO A 261 -4.85 -15.13 8.21
N GLN A 262 -4.88 -14.52 9.39
CA GLN A 262 -5.66 -13.33 9.69
C GLN A 262 -5.03 -12.02 9.16
N ILE A 263 -3.76 -12.05 8.75
CA ILE A 263 -3.07 -10.92 8.14
C ILE A 263 -3.12 -11.09 6.61
N ASP A 264 -3.73 -10.15 5.90
CA ASP A 264 -4.03 -10.29 4.47
C ASP A 264 -2.87 -9.92 3.56
N LEU A 265 -2.01 -8.99 3.99
CA LEU A 265 -0.89 -8.46 3.22
C LEU A 265 0.33 -8.24 4.12
N ALA A 266 1.51 -8.23 3.51
CA ALA A 266 2.78 -8.01 4.19
C ALA A 266 3.31 -6.59 3.94
N GLN A 267 4.00 -6.01 4.91
CA GLN A 267 4.65 -4.70 4.77
C GLN A 267 6.11 -4.74 5.23
N ALA A 268 6.92 -3.83 4.72
CA ALA A 268 8.29 -3.67 5.21
C ALA A 268 8.68 -2.21 5.23
N HIS A 269 9.35 -1.83 6.31
CA HIS A 269 9.85 -0.48 6.54
C HIS A 269 11.38 -0.51 6.55
N ARG A 270 12.02 0.41 5.83
CA ARG A 270 13.49 0.51 5.88
C ARG A 270 13.98 1.90 5.48
N TYR A 271 14.87 2.44 6.29
CA TYR A 271 15.59 3.67 6.02
C TYR A 271 17.00 3.33 5.54
N THR A 272 17.21 3.35 4.22
CA THR A 272 18.46 2.97 3.58
C THR A 272 18.68 3.72 2.27
N PRO A 273 19.91 4.17 1.97
CA PRO A 273 20.21 4.73 0.65
C PRO A 273 20.15 3.68 -0.48
N GLN A 274 20.20 2.37 -0.19
CA GLN A 274 20.11 1.29 -1.18
C GLN A 274 18.66 0.81 -1.42
N VAL A 275 17.72 1.74 -1.64
CA VAL A 275 16.28 1.42 -1.74
C VAL A 275 15.95 0.39 -2.84
N THR A 276 16.63 0.45 -3.98
CA THR A 276 16.37 -0.47 -5.10
C THR A 276 16.72 -1.92 -4.74
N ASP A 277 17.87 -2.15 -4.11
CA ASP A 277 18.28 -3.46 -3.61
C ASP A 277 17.37 -3.97 -2.49
N PHE A 278 16.98 -3.06 -1.59
CA PHE A 278 16.07 -3.38 -0.49
C PHE A 278 14.72 -3.89 -1.03
N ILE A 279 14.10 -3.17 -1.97
CA ILE A 279 12.82 -3.56 -2.58
C ILE A 279 12.92 -4.92 -3.29
N VAL A 280 14.01 -5.19 -4.00
CA VAL A 280 14.26 -6.51 -4.62
C VAL A 280 14.34 -7.60 -3.56
N SER A 281 15.18 -7.40 -2.54
CA SER A 281 15.44 -8.36 -1.47
C SER A 281 14.16 -8.72 -0.71
N VAL A 282 13.40 -7.71 -0.28
CA VAL A 282 12.17 -7.94 0.49
C VAL A 282 11.10 -8.63 -0.36
N THR A 283 10.99 -8.27 -1.65
CA THR A 283 10.03 -8.92 -2.55
C THR A 283 10.33 -10.41 -2.71
N GLN A 284 11.62 -10.79 -2.80
CA GLN A 284 12.02 -12.20 -2.85
C GLN A 284 11.70 -12.92 -1.54
N ARG A 285 11.96 -12.29 -0.39
CA ARG A 285 11.70 -12.87 0.94
C ARG A 285 10.22 -13.14 1.18
N VAL A 286 9.36 -12.16 0.92
CA VAL A 286 7.93 -12.20 1.29
C VAL A 286 7.07 -13.02 0.34
N ARG A 287 7.58 -13.37 -0.85
CA ARG A 287 6.89 -14.26 -1.82
C ARG A 287 6.42 -15.57 -1.20
N LYS A 288 7.15 -16.11 -0.22
CA LYS A 288 6.80 -17.36 0.49
C LYS A 288 5.44 -17.33 1.18
N PHE A 289 4.92 -16.14 1.52
CA PHE A 289 3.61 -16.00 2.16
C PHE A 289 2.44 -16.05 1.18
N ASN A 290 2.69 -15.92 -0.13
CA ASN A 290 1.66 -15.83 -1.15
C ASN A 290 0.58 -14.78 -0.83
N LYS A 291 1.04 -13.60 -0.39
CA LYS A 291 0.23 -12.44 -0.02
C LYS A 291 0.72 -11.21 -0.77
N PRO A 292 -0.15 -10.22 -1.02
CA PRO A 292 0.30 -8.94 -1.54
C PRO A 292 1.30 -8.30 -0.57
N PHE A 293 2.21 -7.51 -1.11
CA PHE A 293 3.27 -6.87 -0.34
C PHE A 293 3.51 -5.43 -0.79
N PHE A 294 3.82 -4.55 0.16
CA PHE A 294 4.29 -3.19 -0.10
C PHE A 294 5.47 -2.79 0.80
N VAL A 295 6.28 -1.86 0.32
CA VAL A 295 7.13 -1.05 1.18
C VAL A 295 6.32 0.16 1.65
N ALA A 296 5.75 0.06 2.84
CA ALA A 296 4.86 1.08 3.39
C ALA A 296 5.60 2.27 4.04
N GLU A 297 6.90 2.11 4.31
CA GLU A 297 7.79 3.23 4.65
C GLU A 297 9.20 2.97 4.11
N PHE A 298 9.78 4.00 3.50
CA PHE A 298 11.21 4.07 3.27
C PHE A 298 11.72 5.50 3.33
N GLY A 299 13.04 5.64 3.41
CA GLY A 299 13.75 6.91 3.25
C GLY A 299 15.24 6.65 3.14
N ARG A 300 16.03 7.67 2.81
CA ARG A 300 17.50 7.55 2.83
C ARG A 300 18.02 7.40 4.26
N GLY A 301 17.39 8.09 5.20
CA GLY A 301 17.71 8.01 6.63
C GLY A 301 16.48 8.12 7.52
N TRP A 302 16.66 7.78 8.79
CA TRP A 302 15.62 7.89 9.83
C TRP A 302 15.45 9.31 10.37
N THR A 303 16.14 10.30 9.79
CA THR A 303 15.91 11.73 10.05
C THR A 303 15.67 12.47 8.73
N PRO A 304 14.85 13.53 8.73
CA PRO A 304 14.47 14.23 7.50
C PRO A 304 15.66 14.92 6.84
N GLU A 305 16.69 15.33 7.59
CA GLU A 305 17.86 16.06 7.07
C GLU A 305 18.69 15.22 6.09
N VAL A 306 18.57 13.89 6.15
CA VAL A 306 19.25 13.00 5.21
C VAL A 306 18.58 13.06 3.83
N ASP A 307 17.25 12.96 3.81
CA ASP A 307 16.46 13.00 2.57
C ASP A 307 16.38 14.42 1.98
N GLN A 308 16.36 15.47 2.82
CA GLN A 308 16.38 16.87 2.38
C GLN A 308 17.64 17.26 1.58
N LYS A 309 18.70 16.46 1.61
CA LYS A 309 19.89 16.63 0.75
C LYS A 309 19.66 16.22 -0.70
N ASP A 310 18.49 15.66 -1.03
CA ASP A 310 18.06 15.25 -2.36
C ASP A 310 16.87 16.10 -2.86
N PRO A 311 17.03 17.40 -3.11
CA PRO A 311 15.90 18.29 -3.40
C PRO A 311 15.14 17.91 -4.69
N THR A 312 15.73 17.10 -5.58
CA THR A 312 15.08 16.61 -6.78
C THR A 312 14.27 15.33 -6.55
N GLY A 313 14.43 14.67 -5.41
CA GLY A 313 13.71 13.45 -5.06
C GLY A 313 14.15 12.22 -5.85
N ALA A 314 15.43 12.09 -6.19
CA ALA A 314 15.93 10.91 -6.89
C ALA A 314 15.71 9.60 -6.10
N HIS A 315 15.74 9.67 -4.78
CA HIS A 315 15.47 8.50 -3.93
C HIS A 315 13.99 8.11 -3.91
N LEU A 316 13.08 9.10 -3.90
CA LEU A 316 11.65 8.87 -4.09
C LEU A 316 11.41 8.16 -5.43
N HIS A 317 11.96 8.73 -6.51
CA HIS A 317 11.87 8.19 -7.86
C HIS A 317 12.33 6.74 -7.91
N ALA A 318 13.47 6.44 -7.30
CA ALA A 318 14.00 5.08 -7.25
C ALA A 318 13.10 4.10 -6.50
N GLY A 319 12.47 4.51 -5.39
CA GLY A 319 11.49 3.70 -4.67
C GLY A 319 10.23 3.43 -5.49
N LEU A 320 9.69 4.46 -6.15
CA LEU A 320 8.52 4.37 -7.02
C LEU A 320 8.74 3.40 -8.19
N TRP A 321 9.79 3.62 -8.99
CA TRP A 321 10.07 2.78 -10.15
C TRP A 321 10.50 1.36 -9.75
N SER A 322 11.34 1.19 -8.73
CA SER A 322 11.75 -0.14 -8.26
C SER A 322 10.56 -0.96 -7.77
N SER A 323 9.62 -0.36 -7.01
CA SER A 323 8.43 -1.08 -6.55
C SER A 323 7.58 -1.58 -7.72
N PHE A 324 7.34 -0.76 -8.75
CA PHE A 324 6.58 -1.18 -9.93
C PHE A 324 7.30 -2.28 -10.75
N MET A 325 8.62 -2.24 -10.79
CA MET A 325 9.46 -3.22 -11.52
C MET A 325 9.72 -4.51 -10.74
N THR A 326 9.11 -4.67 -9.57
CA THR A 326 9.07 -5.92 -8.81
C THR A 326 7.62 -6.38 -8.62
N PRO A 327 7.36 -7.63 -8.20
CA PRO A 327 5.99 -8.06 -7.88
C PRO A 327 5.39 -7.44 -6.63
N ALA A 328 5.90 -6.31 -6.13
CA ALA A 328 5.19 -5.53 -5.15
C ALA A 328 3.79 -5.20 -5.67
N ALA A 329 2.83 -5.18 -4.76
CA ALA A 329 1.42 -5.07 -5.08
C ALA A 329 0.98 -3.62 -5.27
N GLY A 330 1.86 -2.64 -5.04
CA GLY A 330 1.65 -1.19 -5.09
C GLY A 330 2.96 -0.42 -4.95
N SER A 331 2.90 0.90 -5.07
CA SER A 331 4.08 1.77 -4.95
C SER A 331 4.65 1.80 -3.54
N ALA A 332 5.97 1.96 -3.43
CA ALA A 332 6.63 2.23 -2.14
C ALA A 332 6.28 3.65 -1.64
N MET A 333 6.19 3.84 -0.33
CA MET A 333 5.86 5.13 0.28
C MET A 333 7.05 5.73 1.02
N LEU A 334 7.53 6.89 0.57
CA LEU A 334 8.58 7.62 1.27
C LEU A 334 8.02 8.24 2.57
N TRP A 335 8.78 8.17 3.65
CA TRP A 335 8.33 8.57 4.99
C TRP A 335 8.28 10.07 5.22
N TRP A 336 9.16 10.87 4.61
CA TRP A 336 9.19 12.32 4.83
C TRP A 336 8.18 13.06 3.93
N TRP A 337 6.89 12.69 4.02
CA TRP A 337 5.84 13.25 3.14
C TRP A 337 5.62 14.76 3.37
N ASP A 338 5.70 15.23 4.61
CA ASP A 338 5.44 16.61 4.99
C ASP A 338 6.70 17.48 4.94
N THR A 339 7.83 17.00 5.46
CA THR A 339 9.06 17.78 5.57
C THR A 339 9.96 17.75 4.33
N PHE A 340 9.70 16.84 3.40
CA PHE A 340 10.51 16.67 2.18
C PHE A 340 9.68 16.64 0.90
N VAL A 341 8.69 15.75 0.79
CA VAL A 341 7.87 15.65 -0.44
C VAL A 341 7.05 16.91 -0.66
N GLU A 342 6.28 17.31 0.35
CA GLU A 342 5.44 18.52 0.28
C GLU A 342 6.31 19.78 0.12
N HIS A 343 7.43 19.87 0.86
CA HIS A 343 8.36 21.00 0.78
C HIS A 343 8.93 21.21 -0.63
N ASN A 344 9.33 20.13 -1.31
CA ASN A 344 9.95 20.19 -2.64
C ASN A 344 8.94 20.00 -3.79
N ASN A 345 7.64 19.86 -3.50
CA ASN A 345 6.59 19.62 -4.49
C ASN A 345 6.89 18.43 -5.43
N LEU A 346 7.21 17.26 -4.86
CA LEU A 346 7.65 16.08 -5.63
C LEU A 346 6.52 15.26 -6.29
N TYR A 347 5.25 15.68 -6.13
CA TYR A 347 4.06 15.04 -6.71
C TYR A 347 4.14 14.63 -8.20
N PRO A 348 4.81 15.39 -9.10
CA PRO A 348 4.95 15.01 -10.50
C PRO A 348 5.56 13.61 -10.73
N GLN A 349 6.37 13.09 -9.81
CA GLN A 349 6.94 11.75 -9.95
C GLN A 349 5.88 10.64 -9.87
N TRP A 350 4.86 10.79 -9.02
CA TRP A 350 3.72 9.84 -8.99
C TRP A 350 2.91 9.93 -10.29
N LYS A 351 2.74 11.12 -10.86
CA LYS A 351 2.05 11.29 -12.15
C LYS A 351 2.76 10.52 -13.26
N ALA A 352 4.09 10.56 -13.27
CA ALA A 352 4.87 9.82 -14.25
C ALA A 352 4.69 8.31 -14.11
N LEU A 353 4.76 7.80 -12.88
CA LEU A 353 4.52 6.38 -12.61
C LEU A 353 3.08 5.97 -12.92
N ALA A 354 2.09 6.79 -12.56
CA ALA A 354 0.68 6.51 -12.79
C ALA A 354 0.36 6.42 -14.29
N ALA A 355 0.92 7.31 -15.10
CA ALA A 355 0.82 7.24 -16.57
C ALA A 355 1.45 5.95 -17.13
N PHE A 356 2.60 5.53 -16.58
CA PHE A 356 3.19 4.24 -16.93
C PHE A 356 2.36 3.05 -16.43
N ALA A 357 1.67 3.14 -15.30
CA ALA A 357 0.86 2.06 -14.76
C ALA A 357 -0.52 1.94 -15.44
N GLU A 358 -0.97 2.97 -16.14
CA GLU A 358 -2.31 3.05 -16.71
C GLU A 358 -2.61 1.89 -17.66
N GLY A 359 -3.74 1.21 -17.42
CA GLY A 359 -4.21 0.07 -18.22
C GLY A 359 -3.43 -1.23 -18.05
N GLU A 360 -2.47 -1.30 -17.12
CA GLU A 360 -1.67 -2.51 -16.88
C GLU A 360 -2.33 -3.42 -15.81
N ASP A 361 -3.00 -4.49 -16.24
CA ASP A 361 -3.37 -5.59 -15.33
C ASP A 361 -2.22 -6.62 -15.25
N ARG A 362 -1.68 -6.77 -14.04
CA ARG A 362 -0.49 -7.60 -13.78
C ARG A 362 -0.84 -9.02 -13.33
N ARG A 363 -2.12 -9.29 -13.04
CA ARG A 363 -2.57 -10.59 -12.55
C ARG A 363 -2.44 -11.66 -13.64
N GLY A 364 -1.97 -12.84 -13.24
CA GLY A 364 -1.95 -14.02 -14.12
C GLY A 364 -1.04 -13.90 -15.35
N GLN A 365 -0.16 -12.91 -15.39
CA GLN A 365 0.76 -12.70 -16.52
C GLN A 365 2.01 -13.59 -16.46
N GLY A 366 2.21 -14.35 -15.37
CA GLY A 366 3.35 -15.26 -15.24
C GLY A 366 4.71 -14.56 -15.15
N PHE A 367 4.76 -13.38 -14.52
CA PHE A 367 5.98 -12.58 -14.44
C PHE A 367 7.07 -13.23 -13.58
N THR A 368 8.28 -13.23 -14.11
CA THR A 368 9.53 -13.47 -13.38
C THR A 368 10.25 -12.15 -13.13
N LEU A 369 10.85 -12.01 -11.95
CA LEU A 369 11.68 -10.86 -11.61
C LEU A 369 13.02 -10.94 -12.36
N VAL A 370 13.40 -9.85 -13.02
CA VAL A 370 14.67 -9.72 -13.73
C VAL A 370 15.49 -8.63 -13.06
N THR A 371 16.72 -8.98 -12.70
CA THR A 371 17.76 -8.04 -12.27
C THR A 371 19.03 -8.34 -13.04
N ASN A 372 19.51 -7.40 -13.85
CA ASN A 372 20.69 -7.59 -14.70
C ASN A 372 21.47 -6.27 -14.84
N GLN A 373 22.59 -6.30 -15.55
CA GLN A 373 23.42 -5.13 -15.81
C GLN A 373 23.80 -5.04 -17.29
N LEU A 374 23.61 -3.87 -17.89
CA LEU A 374 24.13 -3.55 -19.22
C LEU A 374 25.45 -2.79 -19.07
N ASN A 375 26.50 -3.31 -19.68
CA ASN A 375 27.79 -2.63 -19.79
C ASN A 375 27.79 -1.80 -21.07
N LEU A 376 27.84 -0.47 -20.93
CA LEU A 376 27.90 0.45 -22.05
C LEU A 376 29.35 0.85 -22.37
N PRO A 377 29.61 1.35 -23.60
CA PRO A 377 30.87 1.99 -23.92
C PRO A 377 31.23 3.10 -22.91
N GLY A 378 32.51 3.32 -22.64
CA GLY A 378 32.96 4.35 -21.69
C GLY A 378 32.81 3.97 -20.21
N LYS A 379 32.69 2.68 -19.86
CA LYS A 379 32.55 2.15 -18.49
C LYS A 379 31.25 2.54 -17.77
N ARG A 380 30.27 3.15 -18.44
CA ARG A 380 28.94 3.36 -17.86
C ARG A 380 28.25 2.01 -17.71
N LYS A 381 27.61 1.79 -16.56
CA LYS A 381 26.86 0.58 -16.23
C LYS A 381 25.42 0.97 -15.95
N LEU A 382 24.48 0.31 -16.61
CA LEU A 382 23.07 0.43 -16.29
C LEU A 382 22.63 -0.82 -15.55
N THR A 383 21.88 -0.63 -14.47
CA THR A 383 21.08 -1.69 -13.87
C THR A 383 19.79 -1.82 -14.67
N VAL A 384 19.39 -3.07 -14.89
CA VAL A 384 18.09 -3.43 -15.46
C VAL A 384 17.31 -4.11 -14.36
N GLN A 385 16.18 -3.53 -13.99
CA GLN A 385 15.23 -4.12 -13.06
C GLN A 385 13.89 -4.24 -13.76
N GLY A 386 13.20 -5.38 -13.63
CA GLY A 386 11.95 -5.55 -14.35
C GLY A 386 11.21 -6.85 -14.09
N LEU A 387 10.10 -6.98 -14.80
CA LEU A 387 9.24 -8.16 -14.82
C LEU A 387 9.16 -8.67 -16.24
N LEU A 388 9.32 -9.98 -16.41
CA LEU A 388 9.31 -10.61 -17.72
C LEU A 388 8.46 -11.88 -17.73
N SER A 389 7.66 -12.01 -18.78
CA SER A 389 6.98 -13.23 -19.21
C SER A 389 7.22 -13.41 -20.71
N ASN A 390 6.81 -14.54 -21.27
CA ASN A 390 7.00 -14.81 -22.70
C ASN A 390 6.20 -13.84 -23.60
N SER A 391 5.14 -13.21 -23.08
CA SER A 391 4.27 -12.29 -23.83
C SER A 391 4.35 -10.83 -23.39
N ARG A 392 4.98 -10.52 -22.25
CA ARG A 392 5.00 -9.17 -21.68
C ARG A 392 6.27 -8.88 -20.91
N GLY A 393 6.71 -7.62 -20.92
CA GLY A 393 7.80 -7.16 -20.08
C GLY A 393 7.65 -5.71 -19.63
N TYR A 394 8.10 -5.44 -18.40
CA TYR A 394 8.28 -4.10 -17.85
C TYR A 394 9.72 -3.99 -17.38
N PHE A 395 10.45 -2.97 -17.82
CA PHE A 395 11.86 -2.79 -17.45
C PHE A 395 12.15 -1.35 -17.12
N TRP A 396 13.03 -1.14 -16.15
CA TRP A 396 13.63 0.13 -15.81
C TRP A 396 15.14 0.03 -15.94
N PHE A 397 15.72 0.98 -16.67
CA PHE A 397 17.14 1.05 -16.98
C PHE A 397 17.72 2.31 -16.35
N TYR A 398 18.57 2.14 -15.35
CA TYR A 398 19.06 3.26 -14.54
C TYR A 398 20.52 3.08 -14.12
N ASP A 399 21.23 4.17 -13.85
CA ASP A 399 22.53 4.10 -13.17
C ASP A 399 22.28 4.00 -11.65
N LYS A 400 22.59 2.85 -11.07
CA LYS A 400 22.38 2.60 -9.64
C LYS A 400 23.08 3.60 -8.74
N ALA A 401 24.24 4.12 -9.14
CA ALA A 401 24.94 5.13 -8.35
C ALA A 401 24.09 6.40 -8.19
N GLN A 402 23.28 6.75 -9.19
CA GLN A 402 22.42 7.94 -9.18
C GLN A 402 21.23 7.80 -8.23
N THR A 403 20.80 6.57 -7.96
CA THR A 403 19.72 6.31 -6.98
C THR A 403 20.19 6.41 -5.52
N VAL A 404 21.51 6.36 -5.32
CA VAL A 404 22.16 6.39 -4.00
C VAL A 404 22.73 7.78 -3.73
N GLU A 405 23.47 8.33 -4.70
CA GLU A 405 24.10 9.66 -4.67
C GLU A 405 23.91 10.33 -6.04
N PRO A 406 22.83 11.12 -6.20
CA PRO A 406 22.55 11.82 -7.46
C PRO A 406 23.67 12.81 -7.80
N ARG A 407 24.18 12.74 -9.03
CA ARG A 407 25.20 13.65 -9.56
C ARG A 407 24.57 14.64 -10.54
N ALA A 408 25.08 15.87 -10.55
CA ALA A 408 24.54 16.96 -11.37
C ALA A 408 24.68 16.76 -12.89
N SER A 409 25.55 15.87 -13.36
CA SER A 409 25.70 15.58 -14.79
C SER A 409 25.96 14.10 -15.05
N GLN A 410 25.30 13.59 -16.10
CA GLN A 410 25.46 12.23 -16.61
C GLN A 410 25.68 12.28 -18.12
N THR A 411 26.57 11.43 -18.63
CA THR A 411 26.74 11.26 -20.08
C THR A 411 25.55 10.49 -20.63
N ALA A 412 24.86 11.00 -21.64
CA ALA A 412 23.73 10.31 -22.26
C ALA A 412 24.09 8.90 -22.75
N VAL A 413 23.15 7.96 -22.61
CA VAL A 413 23.20 6.68 -23.32
C VAL A 413 22.85 6.95 -24.77
N PRO A 414 23.73 6.65 -25.74
CA PRO A 414 23.45 6.95 -27.13
C PRO A 414 22.30 6.09 -27.67
N ALA A 415 21.51 6.70 -28.55
CA ALA A 415 20.53 5.98 -29.34
C ALA A 415 21.20 4.82 -30.11
N GLY A 416 20.48 3.71 -30.29
CA GLY A 416 21.03 2.52 -30.97
C GLY A 416 21.62 1.47 -30.01
N THR A 417 21.74 1.77 -28.72
CA THR A 417 22.03 0.76 -27.69
C THR A 417 20.96 -0.34 -27.74
N THR A 418 21.36 -1.61 -27.72
CA THR A 418 20.42 -2.74 -27.84
C THR A 418 20.52 -3.70 -26.66
N PHE A 419 19.40 -4.33 -26.32
CA PHE A 419 19.34 -5.51 -25.46
C PHE A 419 18.49 -6.60 -26.12
N ALA A 420 18.60 -7.83 -25.62
CA ALA A 420 17.82 -8.96 -26.12
C ALA A 420 17.10 -9.67 -24.98
N LEU A 421 15.86 -10.07 -25.24
CA LEU A 421 15.08 -10.96 -24.39
C LEU A 421 15.01 -12.32 -25.06
N THR A 422 15.10 -13.38 -24.26
CA THR A 422 15.03 -14.77 -24.73
C THR A 422 13.85 -15.47 -24.07
N GLY A 423 13.34 -16.54 -24.70
CA GLY A 423 12.13 -17.24 -24.25
C GLY A 423 10.83 -16.53 -24.62
N MET A 424 10.87 -15.58 -25.56
CA MET A 424 9.69 -14.86 -26.04
C MET A 424 8.86 -15.75 -26.97
N PHE A 425 7.57 -15.50 -27.11
CA PHE A 425 6.81 -16.06 -28.23
C PHE A 425 7.29 -15.46 -29.55
N ASP A 426 7.31 -16.26 -30.62
CA ASP A 426 7.60 -15.72 -31.95
C ASP A 426 6.43 -14.88 -32.46
N GLY A 427 6.74 -13.74 -33.07
CA GLY A 427 5.76 -12.79 -33.60
C GLY A 427 6.05 -11.35 -33.19
N ASP A 428 5.05 -10.48 -33.40
CA ASP A 428 5.21 -9.04 -33.23
C ASP A 428 4.89 -8.60 -31.79
N TYR A 429 5.71 -7.68 -31.28
CA TYR A 429 5.55 -7.02 -29.99
C TYR A 429 5.46 -5.51 -30.17
N ASP A 430 4.51 -4.89 -29.50
CA ASP A 430 4.52 -3.45 -29.27
C ASP A 430 5.53 -3.14 -28.15
N VAL A 431 6.48 -2.27 -28.46
CA VAL A 431 7.54 -1.82 -27.55
C VAL A 431 7.46 -0.32 -27.39
N GLU A 432 7.33 0.14 -26.15
CA GLU A 432 7.31 1.55 -25.80
C GLU A 432 8.43 1.85 -24.82
N PHE A 433 9.18 2.92 -25.07
CA PHE A 433 10.09 3.53 -24.10
C PHE A 433 9.48 4.81 -23.56
N TRP A 434 9.68 5.01 -22.27
CA TRP A 434 9.07 6.07 -21.50
C TRP A 434 10.14 6.94 -20.84
N ASP A 435 9.89 8.24 -20.85
CA ASP A 435 10.50 9.18 -19.93
C ASP A 435 9.86 8.96 -18.55
N THR A 436 10.69 8.60 -17.59
CA THR A 436 10.34 8.20 -16.22
C THR A 436 9.99 9.38 -15.32
N TYR A 437 10.38 10.61 -15.70
CA TYR A 437 10.10 11.84 -14.95
C TYR A 437 8.90 12.59 -15.53
N GLU A 438 8.71 12.55 -16.85
CA GLU A 438 7.56 13.17 -17.51
C GLU A 438 6.34 12.26 -17.63
N GLY A 439 6.53 10.93 -17.58
CA GLY A 439 5.46 9.96 -17.79
C GLY A 439 4.97 9.92 -19.23
N LYS A 440 5.86 10.07 -20.20
CA LYS A 440 5.51 10.12 -21.63
C LYS A 440 6.26 9.07 -22.43
N VAL A 441 5.59 8.53 -23.44
CA VAL A 441 6.25 7.69 -24.45
C VAL A 441 7.20 8.54 -25.27
N VAL A 442 8.50 8.20 -25.26
CA VAL A 442 9.55 8.87 -26.05
C VAL A 442 9.91 8.11 -27.31
N LYS A 443 9.61 6.82 -27.38
CA LYS A 443 9.80 5.98 -28.56
C LYS A 443 8.83 4.81 -28.54
N GLN A 444 8.22 4.52 -29.69
CA GLN A 444 7.39 3.34 -29.89
C GLN A 444 7.84 2.60 -31.15
N ALA A 445 7.81 1.27 -31.11
CA ALA A 445 8.13 0.42 -32.25
C ALA A 445 7.38 -0.91 -32.19
N VAL A 446 7.15 -1.51 -33.35
CA VAL A 446 6.79 -2.92 -33.46
C VAL A 446 8.08 -3.70 -33.70
N VAL A 447 8.39 -4.66 -32.82
CA VAL A 447 9.60 -5.47 -32.91
C VAL A 447 9.20 -6.94 -33.01
N LYS A 448 9.79 -7.66 -33.97
CA LYS A 448 9.52 -9.08 -34.18
C LYS A 448 10.49 -9.95 -33.38
N ALA A 449 9.96 -10.87 -32.60
CA ALA A 449 10.71 -11.98 -32.03
C ALA A 449 10.83 -13.12 -33.06
N THR A 450 11.99 -13.76 -33.11
CA THR A 450 12.25 -14.92 -33.97
C THR A 450 13.13 -15.91 -33.23
N SER A 451 12.78 -17.20 -33.29
CA SER A 451 13.45 -18.25 -32.53
C SER A 451 13.51 -17.93 -31.03
N GLY A 452 12.42 -17.37 -30.51
CA GLY A 452 12.25 -16.98 -29.11
C GLY A 452 13.10 -15.81 -28.64
N THR A 453 13.72 -15.06 -29.55
CA THR A 453 14.58 -13.91 -29.22
C THR A 453 13.98 -12.61 -29.73
N LEU A 454 13.79 -11.64 -28.84
CA LEU A 454 13.35 -10.28 -29.15
C LEU A 454 14.51 -9.30 -28.93
N LYS A 455 15.05 -8.72 -30.01
CA LYS A 455 16.14 -7.73 -29.93
C LYS A 455 15.57 -6.31 -30.00
N VAL A 456 15.76 -5.54 -28.93
CA VAL A 456 15.17 -4.20 -28.77
C VAL A 456 16.25 -3.13 -28.82
N THR A 457 15.95 -2.01 -29.47
CA THR A 457 16.84 -0.86 -29.59
C THR A 457 16.31 0.32 -28.77
N MET A 458 17.11 0.78 -27.80
CA MET A 458 16.78 1.88 -26.89
C MET A 458 16.84 3.25 -27.60
N PRO A 459 16.06 4.25 -27.13
CA PRO A 459 16.29 5.66 -27.47
C PRO A 459 17.55 6.19 -26.78
N GLU A 460 17.92 7.43 -27.08
CA GLU A 460 18.85 8.19 -26.24
C GLU A 460 18.16 8.62 -24.95
N PHE A 461 18.86 8.57 -23.82
CA PHE A 461 18.38 9.10 -22.53
C PHE A 461 19.56 9.46 -21.61
N VAL A 462 19.33 10.35 -20.66
CA VAL A 462 20.39 10.84 -19.76
C VAL A 462 20.40 10.07 -18.44
N GLU A 463 19.31 10.16 -17.67
CA GLU A 463 19.25 9.66 -16.30
C GLU A 463 18.85 8.18 -16.28
N ASP A 464 17.61 7.89 -16.67
CA ASP A 464 17.05 6.56 -16.78
C ASP A 464 15.93 6.50 -17.86
N THR A 465 15.41 5.30 -18.12
CA THR A 465 14.25 5.11 -19.00
C THR A 465 13.50 3.84 -18.58
N ALA A 466 12.20 3.81 -18.84
CA ALA A 466 11.38 2.61 -18.65
C ALA A 466 10.88 2.05 -19.99
N CYS A 467 10.61 0.75 -20.04
CA CYS A 467 10.16 0.05 -21.24
C CYS A 467 8.95 -0.83 -20.93
N LYS A 468 7.93 -0.75 -21.80
CA LYS A 468 6.82 -1.71 -21.88
C LYS A 468 6.96 -2.54 -23.14
N ILE A 469 6.73 -3.84 -23.02
CA ILE A 469 6.74 -4.79 -24.13
C ILE A 469 5.48 -5.64 -24.05
N LYS A 470 4.70 -5.71 -25.14
CA LYS A 470 3.43 -6.47 -25.19
C LYS A 470 3.31 -7.23 -26.51
N PHE A 471 3.10 -8.54 -26.42
CA PHE A 471 2.85 -9.39 -27.58
C PHE A 471 1.53 -9.01 -28.24
N LYS A 472 1.52 -8.92 -29.57
CA LYS A 472 0.32 -8.56 -30.36
C LYS A 472 -0.57 -9.77 -30.68
N GLY A 473 -0.06 -10.99 -30.52
CA GLY A 473 -0.82 -12.21 -30.74
C GLY A 473 -1.67 -12.60 -29.53
N VAL A 474 -2.47 -13.66 -29.69
CA VAL A 474 -3.23 -14.26 -28.59
C VAL A 474 -2.27 -15.08 -27.73
N ALA A 475 -1.92 -14.55 -26.56
CA ALA A 475 -1.18 -15.31 -25.56
C ALA A 475 -2.17 -16.06 -24.66
N VAL A 476 -2.01 -17.38 -24.56
CA VAL A 476 -2.56 -18.15 -23.43
C VAL A 476 -1.39 -18.29 -22.44
N PRO A 477 -1.44 -17.67 -21.26
CA PRO A 477 -0.39 -17.84 -20.26
C PRO A 477 -0.36 -19.33 -19.83
N THR A 478 0.60 -20.09 -20.35
CA THR A 478 0.81 -21.48 -19.93
C THR A 478 1.71 -21.48 -18.70
N PHE A 479 1.17 -21.83 -17.54
CA PHE A 479 1.95 -22.11 -16.34
C PHE A 479 2.36 -23.58 -16.28
N VAL A 480 3.66 -23.86 -16.13
CA VAL A 480 4.18 -24.88 -15.21
C VAL A 480 5.53 -24.38 -14.67
N PRO A 481 5.71 -24.18 -13.36
CA PRO A 481 6.94 -23.70 -12.78
C PRO A 481 7.91 -24.89 -12.67
N ASN A 482 9.10 -24.71 -13.24
CA ASN A 482 10.34 -25.34 -12.77
C ASN A 482 11.46 -24.37 -13.14
N ALA A 483 12.05 -23.76 -12.13
CA ALA A 483 13.22 -22.90 -12.30
C ALA A 483 14.47 -23.74 -12.05
N ASN A 484 15.28 -23.91 -13.09
CA ASN A 484 16.71 -24.19 -12.96
C ASN A 484 17.46 -22.89 -13.27
#